data_AF-A0A7S0E5W0-F1
#
_entry.id   AF-A0A7S0E5W0-F1
#
_cell.length_a   1.000
_cell.length_b   1.000
_cell.length_c   1.000
_cell.angle_alpha   90.00
_cell.angle_beta   90.00
_cell.angle_gamma   90.00
#
_symmetry.space_group_name_H-M   'P 1'
#
loop_
_entity.id
_entity.type
_entity.pdbx_description
1 polymer ?
#
loop_
_entity_poly.entity_id
_entity_poly.type
_entity_poly.pdbx_seq_one_letter_code
_entity_poly.pdbx_strand_id
1 'polypeptide(L)'
;FSGMLEAVALISSGYPGRIPFVEIHERFQGKLPDEIMRMSPGDFVRAIIDAVGIAPGEYQIGKSRLFFRTGGADFLKELQHADADEVLGMVKAPLLEWWARAKIGGGVLGWRGRREARGERTLHVEAMRRKAQLRKEAEAALRVAMAAEQRLLDLAALAAALAHARG
;
A
#
# COMPACT_ATOMS: atom_id res chain seq x y z
N PHE A 1 -19.20 11.14 -23.48
CA PHE A 1 -19.20 9.82 -22.82
C PHE A 1 -17.89 9.47 -22.08
N SER A 2 -16.88 10.35 -21.99
CA SER A 2 -15.57 10.05 -21.37
C SER A 2 -15.58 10.04 -19.83
N GLY A 3 -16.31 10.96 -19.18
CA GLY A 3 -16.20 11.15 -17.73
C GLY A 3 -16.76 10.01 -16.87
N MET A 4 -17.73 9.24 -17.37
CA MET A 4 -18.28 8.10 -16.63
C MET A 4 -17.30 6.92 -16.61
N LEU A 5 -16.60 6.65 -17.71
CA LEU A 5 -15.58 5.60 -17.77
C LEU A 5 -14.35 5.96 -16.92
N GLU A 6 -13.94 7.23 -16.89
CA GLU A 6 -12.87 7.69 -15.99
C GLU A 6 -13.27 7.62 -14.51
N ALA A 7 -14.51 7.99 -14.16
CA ALA A 7 -15.01 7.84 -12.80
C ALA A 7 -15.10 6.36 -12.37
N VAL A 8 -15.57 5.48 -13.25
CA VAL A 8 -15.62 4.03 -13.02
C VAL A 8 -14.22 3.43 -12.92
N ALA A 9 -13.26 3.88 -13.73
CA ALA A 9 -11.87 3.46 -13.64
C ALA A 9 -11.21 3.95 -12.33
N LEU A 10 -11.51 5.17 -11.90
CA LEU A 10 -11.03 5.73 -10.64
C LEU A 10 -11.58 4.95 -9.44
N ILE A 11 -12.88 4.62 -9.44
CA ILE A 11 -13.52 3.79 -8.40
C ILE A 11 -12.98 2.35 -8.44
N SER A 12 -12.79 1.77 -9.63
CA SER A 12 -12.28 0.40 -9.81
C SER A 12 -10.79 0.26 -9.49
N SER A 13 -10.01 1.35 -9.59
CA SER A 13 -8.61 1.41 -9.16
C SER A 13 -8.42 1.52 -7.64
N GLY A 14 -9.53 1.76 -6.91
CA GLY A 14 -9.54 1.95 -5.46
C GLY A 14 -9.72 0.67 -4.64
N TYR A 15 -10.02 0.85 -3.36
CA TYR A 15 -10.33 -0.22 -2.40
C TYR A 15 -11.79 -0.09 -1.92
N PRO A 16 -12.76 -0.62 -2.67
CA PRO A 16 -14.17 -0.48 -2.34
C PRO A 16 -14.57 -1.32 -1.12
N GLY A 17 -13.94 -2.47 -0.90
CA GLY A 17 -14.14 -3.31 0.28
C GLY A 17 -13.54 -2.63 1.52
N ARG A 18 -14.34 -2.46 2.58
CA ARG A 18 -13.95 -1.77 3.81
C ARG A 18 -14.58 -2.45 5.02
N ILE A 19 -13.75 -2.85 5.98
CA ILE A 19 -14.24 -3.48 7.22
C ILE A 19 -13.54 -2.82 8.42
N PRO A 20 -14.29 -2.29 9.40
CA PRO A 20 -13.74 -1.84 10.68
C PRO A 20 -13.02 -2.96 11.43
N PHE A 21 -11.88 -2.66 12.06
CA PHE A 21 -11.14 -3.65 12.84
C PHE A 21 -11.94 -4.18 14.03
N VAL A 22 -12.73 -3.30 14.66
CA VAL A 22 -13.57 -3.64 15.81
C VAL A 22 -14.62 -4.67 15.40
N GLU A 23 -15.27 -4.48 14.24
CA GLU A 23 -16.26 -5.41 13.72
C GLU A 23 -15.67 -6.80 13.47
N ILE A 24 -14.46 -6.86 12.89
CA ILE A 24 -13.76 -8.14 12.70
C ILE A 24 -13.45 -8.77 14.07
N HIS A 25 -12.92 -8.01 15.02
CA HIS A 25 -12.52 -8.52 16.33
C HIS A 25 -13.73 -9.02 17.15
N GLU A 26 -14.84 -8.29 17.14
CA GLU A 26 -16.07 -8.67 17.83
C GLU A 26 -16.70 -9.94 17.26
N ARG A 27 -16.67 -10.15 15.94
CA ARG A 27 -17.18 -11.38 15.30
C ARG A 27 -16.53 -12.67 15.82
N PHE A 28 -15.28 -12.59 16.30
CA PHE A 28 -14.52 -13.75 16.79
C PHE A 28 -14.47 -13.86 18.33
N GLN A 29 -15.09 -12.95 19.06
CA GLN A 29 -15.17 -13.01 20.53
C GLN A 29 -15.84 -14.32 20.99
N GLY A 30 -15.22 -14.97 21.98
CA GLY A 30 -15.70 -16.27 22.50
C GLY A 30 -15.49 -17.48 21.59
N LYS A 31 -14.99 -17.31 20.35
CA LYS A 31 -14.76 -18.40 19.40
C LYS A 31 -13.28 -18.81 19.28
N LEU A 32 -12.38 -17.95 19.72
CA LEU A 32 -10.92 -18.13 19.72
C LEU A 32 -10.36 -18.06 21.15
N PRO A 33 -9.16 -18.63 21.41
CA PRO A 33 -8.54 -18.53 22.73
C PRO A 33 -8.33 -17.08 23.19
N ASP A 34 -8.54 -16.83 24.49
CA ASP A 34 -8.42 -15.50 25.11
C ASP A 34 -7.04 -14.87 24.93
N GLU A 35 -5.99 -15.67 24.74
CA GLU A 35 -4.65 -15.19 24.44
C GLU A 35 -4.59 -14.38 23.15
N ILE A 36 -5.33 -14.82 22.12
CA ILE A 36 -5.39 -14.17 20.81
C ILE A 36 -6.42 -13.03 20.87
N MET A 37 -7.55 -13.23 21.53
CA MET A 37 -8.59 -12.20 21.65
C MET A 37 -8.18 -11.01 22.50
N ARG A 38 -7.17 -11.15 23.38
CA ARG A 38 -6.55 -10.03 24.11
C ARG A 38 -5.76 -9.05 23.23
N MET A 39 -5.46 -9.40 21.98
CA MET A 39 -4.79 -8.49 21.06
C MET A 39 -5.68 -7.29 20.74
N SER A 40 -5.05 -6.13 20.46
CA SER A 40 -5.80 -4.98 19.96
C SER A 40 -6.47 -5.32 18.62
N PRO A 41 -7.64 -4.75 18.28
CA PRO A 41 -8.34 -5.07 17.03
C PRO A 41 -7.46 -4.92 15.79
N GLY A 42 -6.60 -3.89 15.75
CA GLY A 42 -5.67 -3.66 14.64
C GLY A 42 -4.52 -4.66 14.56
N ASP A 43 -4.08 -5.21 15.70
CA ASP A 43 -3.07 -6.29 15.72
C ASP A 43 -3.71 -7.63 15.36
N PHE A 44 -4.94 -7.87 15.82
CA PHE A 44 -5.71 -9.07 15.51
C PHE A 44 -6.00 -9.21 14.02
N VAL A 45 -6.53 -8.16 13.38
CA VAL A 45 -6.79 -8.17 11.93
C VAL A 45 -5.51 -8.48 11.15
N ARG A 46 -4.39 -7.91 11.59
CA ARG A 46 -3.11 -8.15 10.93
C ARG A 46 -2.53 -9.53 11.18
N ALA A 47 -2.75 -10.09 12.37
CA ALA A 47 -2.43 -11.48 12.65
C ALA A 47 -3.22 -12.41 11.72
N ILE A 48 -4.51 -12.14 11.47
CA ILE A 48 -5.32 -12.89 10.48
C ILE A 48 -4.69 -12.79 9.09
N ILE A 49 -4.37 -11.57 8.63
CA ILE A 49 -3.78 -11.35 7.31
C ILE A 49 -2.43 -12.10 7.16
N ASP A 50 -1.57 -12.00 8.17
CA ASP A 50 -0.27 -12.68 8.21
C ASP A 50 -0.42 -14.21 8.29
N ALA A 51 -1.43 -14.70 9.00
CA ALA A 51 -1.70 -16.13 9.17
C ALA A 51 -2.26 -16.77 7.88
N VAL A 52 -3.18 -16.08 7.21
CA VAL A 52 -3.76 -16.50 5.93
C VAL A 52 -2.78 -16.30 4.76
N GLY A 53 -1.85 -15.35 4.90
CA GLY A 53 -0.79 -15.12 3.90
C GLY A 53 -1.25 -14.30 2.70
N ILE A 54 -2.11 -13.31 2.91
CA ILE A 54 -2.65 -12.48 1.83
C ILE A 54 -1.55 -11.61 1.23
N ALA A 55 -1.54 -11.49 -0.11
CA ALA A 55 -0.52 -10.71 -0.81
C ALA A 55 -0.66 -9.20 -0.48
N PRO A 56 0.44 -8.48 -0.20
CA PRO A 56 0.40 -7.04 0.16
C PRO A 56 -0.23 -6.11 -0.88
N GLY A 57 -0.39 -6.56 -2.14
CA GLY A 57 -1.03 -5.79 -3.20
C GLY A 57 -2.57 -5.84 -3.21
N GLU A 58 -3.16 -6.73 -2.42
CA GLU A 58 -4.61 -6.99 -2.43
C GLU A 58 -5.36 -6.25 -1.32
N TYR A 59 -4.64 -5.77 -0.30
CA TYR A 59 -5.19 -5.10 0.86
C TYR A 59 -4.39 -3.86 1.27
N GLN A 60 -5.03 -2.97 2.02
CA GLN A 60 -4.39 -1.89 2.79
C GLN A 60 -4.95 -1.87 4.20
N ILE A 61 -4.05 -1.75 5.19
CA ILE A 61 -4.41 -1.61 6.59
C ILE A 61 -4.35 -0.12 6.95
N GLY A 62 -5.50 0.49 7.18
CA GLY A 62 -5.59 1.87 7.68
C GLY A 62 -5.44 1.97 9.19
N LYS A 63 -5.82 3.12 9.76
CA LYS A 63 -5.76 3.36 11.22
C LYS A 63 -6.73 2.48 12.01
N SER A 64 -7.93 2.26 11.48
CA SER A 64 -9.02 1.53 12.15
C SER A 64 -9.83 0.61 11.23
N ARG A 65 -9.44 0.51 9.95
CA ARG A 65 -10.20 -0.20 8.92
C ARG A 65 -9.26 -0.95 7.98
N LEU A 66 -9.71 -2.12 7.55
CA LEU A 66 -9.11 -2.93 6.50
C LEU A 66 -9.76 -2.54 5.17
N PHE A 67 -8.94 -2.31 4.16
CA PHE A 67 -9.35 -1.93 2.81
C PHE A 67 -8.88 -3.01 1.84
N PHE A 68 -9.69 -3.39 0.86
CA PHE A 68 -9.30 -4.38 -0.15
C PHE A 68 -9.95 -4.13 -1.51
N ARG A 69 -9.31 -4.63 -2.57
CA ARG A 69 -9.76 -4.45 -3.96
C ARG A 69 -10.86 -5.44 -4.33
N THR A 70 -11.72 -5.10 -5.28
CA THR A 70 -12.80 -5.98 -5.78
C THR A 70 -12.28 -7.30 -6.35
N GLY A 71 -11.03 -7.31 -6.87
CA GLY A 71 -10.32 -8.50 -7.34
C GLY A 71 -9.27 -9.05 -6.38
N GLY A 72 -9.26 -8.62 -5.11
CA GLY A 72 -8.35 -9.16 -4.10
C GLY A 72 -8.76 -10.55 -3.60
N ALA A 73 -7.97 -11.11 -2.67
CA ALA A 73 -8.19 -12.44 -2.10
C ALA A 73 -9.64 -12.72 -1.72
N ASP A 74 -10.14 -13.88 -2.14
CA ASP A 74 -11.51 -14.32 -1.87
C ASP A 74 -11.79 -14.37 -0.37
N PHE A 75 -10.80 -14.73 0.44
CA PHE A 75 -10.88 -14.64 1.90
C PHE A 75 -11.32 -13.26 2.41
N LEU A 76 -10.91 -12.15 1.80
CA LEU A 76 -11.30 -10.81 2.24
C LEU A 76 -12.76 -10.49 1.92
N LYS A 77 -13.29 -11.08 0.84
CA LYS A 77 -14.71 -10.98 0.50
C LYS A 77 -15.55 -11.80 1.48
N GLU A 78 -15.10 -13.01 1.81
CA GLU A 78 -15.74 -13.84 2.84
C GLU A 78 -15.67 -13.15 4.21
N LEU A 79 -14.53 -12.55 4.56
CA LEU A 79 -14.39 -11.78 5.80
C LEU A 79 -15.40 -10.61 5.88
N GLN A 80 -15.78 -10.03 4.74
CA GLN A 80 -16.80 -8.98 4.69
C GLN A 80 -18.23 -9.53 4.76
N HIS A 81 -18.53 -10.59 4.00
CA HIS A 81 -19.90 -11.00 3.67
C HIS A 81 -20.36 -12.30 4.31
N ALA A 82 -19.46 -13.26 4.56
CA ALA A 82 -19.80 -14.55 5.16
C ALA A 82 -20.03 -14.46 6.67
N ASP A 83 -20.74 -15.47 7.17
CA ASP A 83 -21.03 -15.64 8.58
C ASP A 83 -19.77 -15.95 9.39
N ALA A 84 -19.77 -15.55 10.66
CA ALA A 84 -18.59 -15.65 11.52
C ALA A 84 -18.08 -17.10 11.68
N ASP A 85 -18.95 -18.11 11.61
CA ASP A 85 -18.54 -19.52 11.73
C ASP A 85 -17.87 -20.06 10.47
N GLU A 86 -18.30 -19.63 9.30
CA GLU A 86 -17.68 -19.99 8.02
C GLU A 86 -16.28 -19.39 7.92
N VAL A 87 -16.18 -18.08 8.19
CA VAL A 87 -14.88 -17.39 8.21
C VAL A 87 -13.98 -18.02 9.29
N LEU A 88 -14.51 -18.35 10.48
CA LEU A 88 -13.74 -19.02 11.53
C LEU A 88 -13.15 -20.34 11.07
N GLY A 89 -13.88 -21.14 10.29
CA GLY A 89 -13.38 -22.38 9.70
C GLY A 89 -12.11 -22.15 8.85
N MET A 90 -12.03 -21.02 8.16
CA MET A 90 -10.89 -20.64 7.32
C MET A 90 -9.72 -20.08 8.15
N VAL A 91 -9.98 -19.25 9.18
CA VAL A 91 -8.91 -18.54 9.91
C VAL A 91 -8.36 -19.34 11.09
N LYS A 92 -9.15 -20.20 11.73
CA LYS A 92 -8.83 -20.74 13.07
C LYS A 92 -7.52 -21.53 13.08
N ALA A 93 -7.36 -22.52 12.20
CA ALA A 93 -6.14 -23.33 12.17
C ALA A 93 -4.89 -22.50 11.77
N PRO A 94 -4.90 -21.73 10.66
CA PRO A 94 -3.77 -20.88 10.29
C PRO A 94 -3.39 -19.88 11.39
N LEU A 95 -4.38 -19.29 12.06
CA LEU A 95 -4.16 -18.31 13.12
C LEU A 95 -3.56 -18.94 14.38
N LEU A 96 -4.00 -20.13 14.78
CA LEU A 96 -3.42 -20.87 15.90
C LEU A 96 -1.99 -21.32 15.62
N GLU A 97 -1.73 -21.82 14.42
CA GLU A 97 -0.36 -22.19 13.98
C GLU A 97 0.55 -20.97 13.92
N TRP A 98 0.05 -19.86 13.39
CA TRP A 98 0.73 -18.58 13.40
C TRP A 98 1.04 -18.12 14.83
N TRP A 99 0.07 -18.22 15.73
CA TRP A 99 0.22 -17.86 17.15
C TRP A 99 1.29 -18.70 17.85
N ALA A 100 1.28 -20.01 17.63
CA ALA A 100 2.27 -20.93 18.17
C ALA A 100 3.70 -20.56 17.71
N ARG A 101 3.89 -20.28 16.41
CA ARG A 101 5.17 -19.81 15.86
C ARG A 101 5.59 -18.47 16.44
N ALA A 102 4.64 -17.54 16.61
CA ALA A 102 4.90 -16.23 17.21
C ALA A 102 5.37 -16.34 18.67
N LYS A 103 4.86 -17.30 19.45
CA LYS A 103 5.30 -17.54 20.83
C LYS A 103 6.72 -18.10 20.90
N ILE A 104 7.10 -19.03 20.00
CA ILE A 104 8.42 -19.67 19.99
C ILE A 104 9.54 -18.68 19.59
N GLY A 105 9.28 -17.76 18.66
CA GLY A 105 10.28 -16.82 18.11
C GLY A 105 10.52 -15.51 18.89
N GLY A 106 10.34 -15.51 20.22
CA GLY A 106 10.50 -14.32 21.08
C GLY A 106 9.20 -13.57 21.44
N GLY A 107 8.05 -14.22 21.33
CA GLY A 107 6.73 -13.70 21.74
C GLY A 107 6.13 -12.61 20.83
N VAL A 108 4.90 -12.18 21.18
CA VAL A 108 4.18 -11.08 20.52
C VAL A 108 4.98 -9.78 20.49
N LEU A 109 5.80 -9.54 21.52
CA LEU A 109 6.72 -8.39 21.60
C LEU A 109 7.79 -8.45 20.50
N GLY A 110 8.42 -9.61 20.30
CA GLY A 110 9.36 -9.81 19.19
C GLY A 110 8.69 -9.67 17.82
N TRP A 111 7.43 -10.10 17.68
CA TRP A 111 6.64 -9.86 16.47
C TRP A 111 6.33 -8.37 16.24
N ARG A 112 5.91 -7.64 17.27
CA ARG A 112 5.62 -6.20 17.21
C ARG A 112 6.86 -5.40 16.82
N GLY A 113 8.02 -5.71 17.41
CA GLY A 113 9.30 -5.06 17.10
C GLY A 113 9.81 -5.33 15.67
N ARG A 114 9.74 -6.58 15.18
CA ARG A 114 10.06 -6.90 13.76
C ARG A 114 9.15 -6.15 12.78
N ARG A 115 7.98 -5.71 13.24
CA ARG A 115 6.98 -5.04 12.41
C ARG A 115 7.17 -3.53 12.35
N GLU A 116 7.51 -2.88 13.45
CA GLU A 116 7.94 -1.48 13.43
C GLU A 116 9.14 -1.30 12.49
N ALA A 117 10.11 -2.20 12.58
CA ALA A 117 11.25 -2.25 11.66
C ALA A 117 10.85 -2.47 10.18
N ARG A 118 9.71 -3.14 9.90
CA ARG A 118 9.17 -3.25 8.53
C ARG A 118 8.45 -1.99 8.08
N GLY A 119 7.69 -1.33 8.96
CA GLY A 119 7.05 -0.05 8.67
C GLY A 119 8.06 1.05 8.34
N GLU A 120 9.15 1.12 9.12
CA GLU A 120 10.27 2.03 8.89
C GLU A 120 10.95 1.78 7.54
N ARG A 121 11.12 0.52 7.14
CA ARG A 121 11.64 0.15 5.81
C ARG A 121 10.72 0.62 4.69
N THR A 122 9.39 0.49 4.84
CA THR A 122 8.44 0.97 3.83
C THR A 122 8.51 2.50 3.69
N LEU A 123 8.52 3.23 4.80
CA LEU A 123 8.68 4.69 4.79
C LEU A 123 10.02 5.12 4.18
N HIS A 124 11.10 4.39 4.48
CA HIS A 124 12.40 4.61 3.87
C HIS A 124 12.36 4.37 2.34
N VAL A 125 11.74 3.29 1.89
CA VAL A 125 11.57 2.99 0.46
C VAL A 125 10.73 4.05 -0.25
N GLU A 126 9.64 4.52 0.36
CA GLU A 126 8.82 5.60 -0.17
C GLU A 126 9.57 6.94 -0.22
N ALA A 127 10.33 7.26 0.82
CA ALA A 127 11.20 8.45 0.84
C ALA A 127 12.28 8.38 -0.25
N MET A 128 12.89 7.21 -0.46
CA MET A 128 13.86 6.96 -1.52
C MET A 128 13.25 7.12 -2.91
N ARG A 129 12.03 6.59 -3.13
CA ARG A 129 11.27 6.79 -4.38
C ARG A 129 10.97 8.26 -4.63
N ARG A 130 10.51 8.99 -3.61
CA ARG A 130 10.22 10.42 -3.72
C ARG A 130 11.47 11.25 -4.03
N LYS A 131 12.60 10.92 -3.39
CA LYS A 131 13.88 11.57 -3.69
C LYS A 131 14.36 11.28 -5.11
N ALA A 132 14.17 10.05 -5.61
CA ALA A 132 14.50 9.68 -6.98
C ALA A 132 13.61 10.40 -8.00
N GLN A 133 12.31 10.56 -7.70
CA GLN A 133 11.36 11.31 -8.53
C GLN A 133 11.80 12.78 -8.68
N LEU A 134 12.10 13.45 -7.56
CA LEU A 134 12.56 14.85 -7.57
C LEU A 134 13.86 15.04 -8.36
N ARG A 135 14.78 14.06 -8.30
CA ARG A 135 16.00 14.08 -9.10
C ARG A 135 15.70 14.00 -10.60
N LYS A 136 14.81 13.09 -11.02
CA LYS A 136 14.37 13.01 -12.42
C LYS A 136 13.72 14.30 -12.90
N GLU A 137 12.88 14.92 -12.06
CA GLU A 137 12.23 16.19 -12.38
C GLU A 137 13.24 17.35 -12.52
N ALA A 138 14.21 17.42 -11.62
CA ALA A 138 15.30 18.41 -11.69
C ALA A 138 16.18 18.21 -12.94
N GLU A 139 16.53 16.98 -13.28
CA GLU A 139 17.29 16.65 -14.50
C GLU A 139 16.49 17.02 -15.76
N ALA A 140 15.18 16.76 -15.78
CA ALA A 140 14.31 17.14 -16.89
C ALA A 140 14.23 18.67 -17.04
N ALA A 141 14.08 19.40 -15.93
CA ALA A 141 14.05 20.86 -15.94
C ALA A 141 15.39 21.46 -16.45
N LEU A 142 16.52 20.91 -16.01
CA LEU A 142 17.84 21.32 -16.48
C LEU A 142 18.02 21.09 -17.98
N ARG A 143 17.57 19.93 -18.50
CA ARG A 143 17.59 19.65 -19.94
C ARG A 143 16.77 20.66 -20.74
N VAL A 144 15.60 21.06 -20.23
CA VAL A 144 14.75 22.07 -20.89
C VAL A 144 15.44 23.44 -20.89
N ALA A 145 16.04 23.85 -19.77
CA ALA A 145 16.76 25.11 -19.66
C ALA A 145 17.96 25.16 -20.63
N MET A 146 18.78 24.10 -20.64
CA MET A 146 19.91 23.95 -21.56
C MET A 146 19.47 24.02 -23.04
N ALA A 147 18.36 23.38 -23.39
CA ALA A 147 17.83 23.43 -24.75
C ALA A 147 17.31 24.83 -25.15
N ALA A 148 16.78 25.60 -24.19
CA ALA A 148 16.37 26.98 -24.42
C ALA A 148 17.57 27.91 -24.63
N GLU A 149 18.62 27.75 -23.82
CA GLU A 149 19.87 28.50 -23.95
C GLU A 149 20.55 28.23 -25.31
N GLN A 150 20.64 26.96 -25.71
CA GLN A 150 21.20 26.60 -27.01
C GLN A 150 20.43 27.24 -28.17
N ARG A 151 19.09 27.26 -28.11
CA ARG A 151 18.27 27.93 -29.13
C ARG A 151 18.55 29.42 -29.23
N LEU A 152 18.79 30.11 -28.12
CA LEU A 152 19.15 31.53 -28.12
C LEU A 152 20.51 31.76 -28.79
N LEU A 153 21.49 30.89 -28.51
CA LEU A 153 22.79 30.93 -29.17
C LEU A 153 22.68 30.69 -30.68
N ASP A 154 21.88 29.71 -31.09
CA ASP A 154 21.66 29.39 -32.50
C ASP A 154 21.00 30.58 -33.24
N LEU A 155 19.99 31.22 -32.63
CA LEU A 155 19.35 32.42 -33.17
C LEU A 155 20.33 33.60 -33.29
N ALA A 156 21.18 33.80 -32.29
CA ALA A 156 22.21 34.84 -32.32
C ALA A 156 23.24 34.60 -33.44
N ALA A 157 23.66 33.34 -33.63
CA ALA A 157 24.57 32.96 -34.72
C ALA A 157 23.94 33.20 -36.10
N LEU A 158 22.67 32.85 -36.28
CA LEU A 158 21.92 33.14 -37.51
C LEU A 158 21.82 34.64 -37.80
N ALA A 159 21.54 35.46 -36.77
CA ALA A 159 21.49 36.91 -36.90
C ALA A 159 22.85 37.51 -37.32
N ALA A 160 23.95 37.02 -36.74
CA ALA A 160 25.30 37.43 -37.11
C ALA A 160 25.65 37.05 -38.56
N ALA A 161 25.29 35.84 -39.00
CA ALA A 161 25.51 35.39 -40.38
C ALA A 161 24.73 36.23 -41.41
N LEU A 162 23.47 36.58 -41.10
CA LEU A 162 22.65 37.46 -41.94
C LEU A 162 23.21 38.89 -42.04
N ALA A 163 23.79 39.41 -40.95
CA ALA A 163 24.45 40.71 -40.96
C ALA A 163 25.70 40.72 -41.84
N HIS A 164 26.48 39.63 -41.83
CA HIS A 164 27.69 39.50 -42.66
C HIS A 164 27.38 39.33 -44.15
N ALA A 165 26.25 38.72 -44.51
CA ALA A 165 25.82 38.57 -45.90
C ALA A 165 25.23 39.85 -46.54
N ARG A 166 25.04 40.92 -45.75
CA ARG A 166 24.47 42.20 -46.20
C ARG A 166 25.51 43.33 -46.33
N GLY A 167 26.77 43.10 -45.93
CA GLY A 167 27.90 44.00 -46.13
C GLY A 167 28.78 43.54 -47.28
#